data_AF-A0A2X3KCN7-F1
#
_entry.id   AF-A0A2X3KCN7-F1
#
_cell.length_a   1.000
_cell.length_b   1.000
_cell.length_c   1.000
_cell.angle_alpha   90.00
_cell.angle_beta   90.00
_cell.angle_gamma   90.00
#
_symmetry.space_group_name_H-M   'P 1'
#
loop_
_entity.id
_entity.type
_entity.pdbx_description
1 polymer ?
#
loop_
_entity_poly.entity_id
_entity_poly.type
_entity_poly.pdbx_seq_one_letter_code
_entity_poly.pdbx_strand_id
1 'polypeptide(L)' 'MRNMRKLSLTCLNNGQNPPAREHLQMPEQREKLDGLYECILCACCSTSCPSFWWNPDKFIGRQAC' A
#
# COMPACT_ATOMS: atom_id res chain seq x y z
N MET A 1 2.93 13.43 2.04
CA MET A 1 2.69 13.10 0.61
C MET A 1 3.95 12.85 -0.23
N ARG A 2 5.12 13.46 0.02
CA ARG A 2 6.33 13.23 -0.81
C ARG A 2 6.82 11.76 -0.81
N ASN A 3 6.70 11.05 0.31
CA ASN A 3 7.16 9.66 0.43
C ASN A 3 6.27 8.62 -0.26
N MET A 4 4.96 8.87 -0.40
CA MET A 4 4.06 7.90 -1.06
C MET A 4 4.35 7.76 -2.55
N ARG A 5 4.88 8.80 -3.20
CA ARG A 5 5.33 8.74 -4.61
C ARG A 5 6.52 7.82 -4.85
N LYS A 6 7.18 7.36 -3.78
CA LYS A 6 8.27 6.37 -3.86
C LYS A 6 7.72 4.94 -4.01
N LEU A 7 6.43 4.72 -3.72
CA LEU A 7 5.75 3.45 -3.85
C LEU A 7 4.82 3.46 -5.07
N SER A 8 4.75 2.34 -5.79
CA SER A 8 3.74 2.13 -6.82
C SER A 8 2.48 1.56 -6.15
N LEU A 9 1.44 2.39 -5.95
CA LEU A 9 0.17 1.97 -5.35
C LEU A 9 -0.83 1.36 -6.35
N THR A 10 -0.43 1.22 -7.61
CA THR A 10 -1.26 0.62 -8.67
C THR A 10 -0.97 -0.87 -8.81
N CYS A 11 -1.98 -1.65 -9.20
CA CYS A 11 -1.80 -3.06 -9.52
C CYS A 11 -0.77 -3.23 -10.66
N LEU A 12 0.30 -3.98 -10.39
CA LEU A 12 1.30 -4.36 -11.39
C LEU A 12 1.09 -5.81 -11.77
N ASN A 13 0.72 -6.06 -13.03
CA ASN A 13 0.57 -7.40 -13.59
C ASN A 13 1.39 -7.48 -14.90
N ASN A 14 2.15 -8.56 -15.05
CA ASN A 14 3.03 -8.79 -16.21
C ASN A 14 2.26 -9.09 -17.52
N GLY A 15 0.94 -9.25 -17.47
CA GLY A 15 0.08 -9.37 -18.66
C GLY A 15 0.18 -10.70 -19.41
N GLN A 16 0.89 -11.69 -18.87
CA GLN A 16 1.16 -12.97 -19.54
C GLN A 16 -0.08 -13.88 -19.67
N ASN A 17 -1.19 -13.58 -18.99
CA ASN A 17 -2.47 -14.27 -19.14
C ASN A 17 -3.64 -13.34 -18.79
N PRO A 18 -4.07 -12.47 -19.73
CA PRO A 18 -5.21 -11.61 -19.50
C PRO A 18 -6.49 -12.47 -19.46
N PRO A 19 -7.28 -12.42 -18.38
CA PRO A 19 -8.54 -13.14 -18.31
C PRO A 19 -9.52 -12.56 -19.34
N ALA A 20 -10.46 -13.40 -19.80
CA ALA A 20 -11.52 -12.95 -20.73
C ALA A 20 -12.50 -11.94 -20.08
N ARG A 21 -12.51 -11.85 -18.74
CA ARG A 21 -13.33 -10.92 -17.95
C ARG A 21 -12.53 -10.40 -16.74
N GLU A 22 -13.12 -10.36 -15.56
CA GLU A 22 -12.45 -9.98 -14.31
C GLU A 22 -11.31 -10.93 -13.91
N HIS A 23 -10.35 -10.39 -13.15
CA HIS A 23 -9.33 -11.21 -12.48
C HIS A 23 -9.98 -12.06 -11.38
N LEU A 24 -9.87 -13.37 -11.51
CA LEU A 24 -10.37 -14.31 -10.51
C LEU A 24 -9.49 -14.24 -9.25
N GLN A 25 -10.08 -13.88 -8.13
CA GLN A 25 -9.45 -13.86 -6.81
C GLN A 25 -10.33 -14.66 -5.83
N MET A 26 -9.74 -15.62 -5.11
CA MET A 26 -10.48 -16.43 -4.13
C MET A 26 -10.79 -15.61 -2.86
N PRO A 27 -11.84 -15.94 -2.09
CA PRO A 27 -12.18 -15.21 -0.85
C PRO A 27 -11.00 -15.12 0.14
N GLU A 28 -10.27 -16.22 0.35
CA GLU A 28 -9.07 -16.26 1.20
C GLU A 28 -7.95 -15.33 0.73
N GLN A 29 -7.85 -15.07 -0.58
CA GLN A 29 -6.89 -14.12 -1.13
C GLN A 29 -7.37 -12.68 -0.98
N ARG A 30 -8.68 -12.45 -0.96
CA ARG A 30 -9.29 -11.12 -0.75
C ARG A 30 -9.21 -10.70 0.72
N GLU A 31 -9.35 -11.64 1.65
CA GLU A 31 -9.23 -11.40 3.09
C GLU A 31 -7.86 -10.85 3.48
N LYS A 32 -6.80 -11.21 2.74
CA LYS A 32 -5.44 -10.67 2.97
C LYS A 32 -5.34 -9.16 2.76
N LEU A 33 -6.26 -8.55 2.02
CA LEU A 33 -6.28 -7.10 1.82
C LEU A 33 -7.06 -6.38 2.92
N ASP A 34 -7.89 -7.08 3.69
CA ASP A 34 -8.68 -6.48 4.76
C ASP A 34 -7.76 -5.94 5.88
N GLY A 35 -8.00 -4.70 6.30
CA GLY A 35 -7.13 -3.93 7.19
C GLY A 35 -6.06 -3.07 6.49
N LEU A 36 -5.75 -3.33 5.22
CA LEU A 36 -4.74 -2.57 4.46
C LEU A 36 -5.38 -1.48 3.58
N TYR A 37 -6.44 -1.80 2.84
CA TYR A 37 -7.05 -0.83 1.89
C TYR A 37 -7.94 0.22 2.57
N GLU A 38 -8.32 0.04 3.84
CA GLU A 38 -9.12 1.01 4.59
C GLU A 38 -8.31 2.24 5.03
N CYS A 39 -7.02 2.32 4.68
CA CYS A 39 -6.17 3.46 5.00
C CYS A 39 -6.67 4.76 4.32
N ILE A 40 -7.10 5.74 5.12
CA ILE A 40 -7.59 7.03 4.63
C ILE A 40 -6.49 8.08 4.37
N LEU A 41 -5.21 7.68 4.42
CA LEU A 41 -4.06 8.54 4.15
C LEU A 41 -3.98 9.82 5.01
N CYS A 42 -4.47 9.78 6.25
CA CYS A 42 -4.46 10.92 7.18
C CYS A 42 -3.09 11.29 7.76
N ALA A 43 -2.06 10.48 7.51
CA ALA A 43 -0.68 10.62 8.02
C ALA A 43 -0.45 10.44 9.53
N CYS A 44 -1.50 10.27 10.36
CA CYS A 44 -1.38 10.13 11.83
C CYS A 44 -0.39 9.04 12.26
N CYS A 45 -0.39 7.90 11.57
CA CYS A 45 0.47 6.76 11.90
C CYS A 45 1.96 7.06 11.72
N SER A 46 2.31 7.93 10.76
CA SER A 46 3.70 8.30 10.49
C SER A 46 4.15 9.50 11.30
N THR A 47 3.29 10.48 11.53
CA THR A 47 3.61 11.60 12.42
C THR A 47 3.68 11.18 13.88
N SER A 48 3.09 10.06 14.27
CA SER A 48 3.21 9.48 15.62
C SER A 48 4.50 8.66 15.83
N CYS A 49 5.14 8.18 14.77
CA CYS A 49 6.27 7.24 14.87
C CYS A 49 7.62 7.98 15.05
N PRO A 50 8.37 7.75 16.14
CA PRO A 50 9.66 8.39 16.37
C PRO A 50 10.69 8.09 15.27
N SER A 51 10.65 6.90 14.67
CA SER A 51 11.55 6.54 13.56
C SER A 51 11.35 7.43 12.34
N PHE A 52 10.13 7.89 12.11
CA PHE A 52 9.82 8.82 11.03
C PHE A 52 10.33 10.24 11.35
N TRP A 53 10.37 10.64 12.62
CA TRP A 53 10.94 11.94 13.04
C TRP A 53 12.44 12.01 12.80
N TRP A 54 13.16 10.95 13.14
CA TRP A 54 14.62 10.93 13.04
C TRP A 54 15.13 10.74 11.61
N ASN A 55 14.36 10.08 10.73
CA ASN A 55 14.79 9.76 9.37
C ASN A 55 13.66 9.87 8.33
N PRO A 56 13.04 11.05 8.12
CA PRO A 56 11.87 11.20 7.26
C PRO A 56 12.15 10.93 5.77
N ASP A 57 13.40 11.09 5.32
CA ASP A 57 13.78 10.89 3.91
C ASP A 57 14.04 9.42 3.56
N LYS A 58 14.54 8.64 4.53
CA LYS A 58 14.88 7.22 4.38
C LYS A 58 13.74 6.31 4.82
N PHE A 59 12.98 6.68 5.84
CA PHE A 59 11.86 5.91 6.35
C PHE A 59 10.55 6.34 5.69
N ILE A 60 9.90 5.42 4.96
CA ILE A 60 8.69 5.72 4.17
C ILE A 60 7.48 5.98 5.08
N GLY A 61 7.45 5.33 6.25
CA GLY A 61 6.40 5.45 7.27
C GLY A 61 5.34 4.36 7.19
N ARG A 62 4.64 4.11 8.31
CA ARG A 62 3.71 2.97 8.46
C ARG A 62 2.52 3.02 7.50
N GLN A 63 2.12 4.20 7.05
CA GLN A 63 1.02 4.38 6.08
C GLN A 63 1.34 3.93 4.63
N ALA A 64 2.51 3.32 4.40
CA ALA A 64 2.92 2.81 3.09
C ALA A 64 3.01 1.27 3.04
N CYS A 65 2.39 0.59 4.00
CA CYS A 65 2.24 -0.86 4.04
C CYS A 65 0.98 -1.29 3.29
#